data_AF-A0A8E0R7F5-F1
#
_entry.id   AF-A0A8E0R7F5-F1
#
_cell.length_a   1.000
_cell.length_b   1.000
_cell.length_c   1.000
_cell.angle_alpha   90.00
_cell.angle_beta   90.00
_cell.angle_gamma   90.00
#
_symmetry.space_group_name_H-M   'P 1'
#
loop_
_entity.id
_entity.type
_entity.pdbx_description
1 polymer ?
#
loop_
_entity_poly.entity_id
_entity_poly.type
_entity_poly.pdbx_seq_one_letter_code
_entity_poly.pdbx_strand_id
1 'polypeptide(L)'
;MLNHFFNYKPEVLALDEKAMELCQPYFRHMEEIRDFNQLKMLKAFADTQMSSTDMLGTTGYGLWDTGRAKLEQIFAEVMGAEDALVRSQFQSGTHTLAVALFGLLRAGDTLLAATGRPYDTLEGVIGLDGKGKGTGTLMDYGVKYDEAPLKADFTPDYDLIAKKAPGAKVCHIQRSRGYLQRNAFDLDTIKKIADTARAANPEIIIFVDNCYGEFTQTQEPCQVGADIAVGSLIKNPGGGIAPTGGYIVGRKDLVELCAYRLNAPGLGKELGCTLETPRDMYLGFYYAPGVVCEAIKTAIYAQCMLELLGKNPVPRYCDDHNDIVTCFDAGTADALIGFCQGIQAASPVDSYAAPEPSPEPGYTDEVVMASGSFTQGSTIELSCDGPLREPYTCYLQGGLNFAASRAGVLLAIQKAYFKD
;
A
#
# COMPACT_ATOMS: atom_id res chain seq x y z
N MET A 1 -25.02 4.47 -21.57
CA MET A 1 -24.79 5.35 -20.40
C MET A 1 -23.47 6.10 -20.53
N LEU A 2 -22.33 5.40 -20.65
CA LEU A 2 -21.00 6.02 -20.79
C LEU A 2 -20.91 7.07 -21.92
N ASN A 3 -21.42 6.75 -23.12
CA ASN A 3 -21.44 7.67 -24.27
C ASN A 3 -22.30 8.93 -24.11
N HIS A 4 -23.13 9.00 -23.06
CA HIS A 4 -23.85 10.23 -22.78
C HIS A 4 -22.92 11.30 -22.19
N PHE A 5 -21.86 10.88 -21.50
CA PHE A 5 -20.94 11.75 -20.76
C PHE A 5 -19.56 11.85 -21.40
N PHE A 6 -19.09 10.77 -22.04
CA PHE A 6 -17.74 10.67 -22.59
C PHE A 6 -17.76 10.19 -24.03
N ASN A 7 -16.78 10.62 -24.82
CA ASN A 7 -16.65 10.20 -26.22
C ASN A 7 -15.71 8.99 -26.33
N TYR A 8 -16.28 7.78 -26.28
CA TYR A 8 -15.55 6.54 -26.49
C TYR A 8 -15.81 5.96 -27.88
N LYS A 9 -14.77 5.40 -28.50
CA LYS A 9 -14.83 4.71 -29.79
C LYS A 9 -15.66 3.42 -29.68
N PRO A 10 -16.44 3.05 -30.71
CA PRO A 10 -17.27 1.85 -30.69
C PRO A 10 -16.51 0.55 -30.33
N GLU A 11 -15.27 0.43 -30.79
CA GLU A 11 -14.39 -0.71 -30.52
C GLU A 11 -14.03 -0.81 -29.04
N VAL A 12 -13.78 0.33 -28.40
CA VAL A 12 -13.47 0.42 -26.95
C VAL A 12 -14.69 0.04 -26.11
N LEU A 13 -15.89 0.41 -26.56
CA LEU A 13 -17.15 0.05 -25.89
C LEU A 13 -17.50 -1.44 -26.06
N ALA A 14 -17.18 -2.04 -27.20
CA ALA A 14 -17.35 -3.47 -27.38
C ALA A 14 -16.43 -4.27 -26.43
N LEU A 15 -15.21 -3.78 -26.19
CA LEU A 15 -14.31 -4.35 -25.18
C LEU A 15 -14.86 -4.18 -23.76
N ASP A 16 -15.39 -3.01 -23.44
CA ASP A 16 -16.04 -2.71 -22.17
C ASP A 16 -17.18 -3.68 -21.84
N GLU A 17 -18.10 -3.90 -22.78
CA GLU A 17 -19.21 -4.83 -22.61
C GLU A 17 -18.72 -6.26 -22.31
N LYS A 18 -17.71 -6.72 -23.05
CA LYS A 18 -17.11 -8.04 -22.87
C LYS A 18 -16.38 -8.16 -21.53
N ALA A 19 -15.57 -7.16 -21.16
CA ALA A 19 -14.83 -7.16 -19.90
C ALA A 19 -15.81 -7.16 -18.70
N MET A 20 -16.88 -6.37 -18.76
CA MET A 20 -17.89 -6.33 -17.71
C MET A 20 -18.58 -7.68 -17.48
N GLU A 21 -18.81 -8.47 -18.53
CA GLU A 21 -19.34 -9.83 -18.40
C GLU A 21 -18.33 -10.77 -17.73
N LEU A 22 -17.08 -10.76 -18.20
CA LEU A 22 -16.00 -11.62 -17.70
C LEU A 22 -15.63 -11.35 -16.24
N CYS A 23 -15.70 -10.10 -15.80
CA CYS A 23 -15.29 -9.70 -14.45
C CYS A 23 -16.33 -10.04 -13.35
N GLN A 24 -17.58 -10.36 -13.69
CA GLN A 24 -18.66 -10.53 -12.69
C GLN A 24 -18.36 -11.55 -11.57
N PRO A 25 -17.78 -12.74 -11.86
CA PRO A 25 -17.49 -13.70 -10.78
C PRO A 25 -16.46 -13.16 -9.79
N TYR A 26 -15.43 -12.47 -10.29
CA TYR A 26 -14.34 -11.93 -9.47
C TYR A 26 -14.77 -10.70 -8.67
N PHE A 27 -15.66 -9.87 -9.24
CA PHE A 27 -16.29 -8.77 -8.49
C PHE A 27 -17.08 -9.29 -7.30
N ARG A 28 -17.85 -10.35 -7.50
CA ARG A 28 -18.63 -10.98 -6.42
C ARG A 28 -17.73 -11.53 -5.31
N HIS A 29 -16.63 -12.18 -5.69
CA HIS A 29 -15.66 -12.67 -4.71
C HIS A 29 -15.07 -11.52 -3.86
N MET A 30 -14.74 -10.39 -4.48
CA MET A 30 -14.27 -9.20 -3.74
C MET A 30 -15.34 -8.59 -2.83
N GLU A 31 -16.61 -8.64 -3.25
CA GLU A 31 -17.75 -8.18 -2.43
C GLU A 31 -17.95 -9.07 -1.18
N GLU A 32 -17.68 -10.37 -1.27
CA GLU A 32 -17.68 -11.28 -0.11
C GLU A 32 -16.56 -10.93 0.89
N ILE A 33 -15.34 -10.66 0.40
CA ILE A 33 -14.21 -10.21 1.23
C ILE A 33 -14.52 -8.86 1.89
N ARG A 34 -15.08 -7.92 1.12
CA ARG A 34 -15.55 -6.63 1.62
C ARG A 34 -16.53 -6.79 2.77
N ASP A 35 -17.56 -7.63 2.58
CA ASP A 35 -18.61 -7.80 3.58
C ASP A 35 -18.07 -8.40 4.88
N PHE A 36 -17.17 -9.39 4.77
CA PHE A 36 -16.46 -9.92 5.94
C PHE A 36 -15.68 -8.81 6.67
N ASN A 37 -14.85 -8.06 5.94
CA ASN A 37 -14.01 -7.01 6.54
C ASN A 37 -14.84 -5.85 7.11
N GLN A 38 -15.98 -5.51 6.50
CA GLN A 38 -16.88 -4.48 7.01
C GLN A 38 -17.58 -4.92 8.30
N LEU A 39 -17.97 -6.19 8.41
CA LEU A 39 -18.55 -6.72 9.65
C LEU A 39 -17.51 -6.80 10.76
N LYS A 40 -16.26 -7.20 10.43
CA LYS A 40 -15.11 -7.13 11.35
C LYS A 40 -14.90 -5.70 11.87
N MET A 41 -14.92 -4.71 10.97
CA MET A 41 -14.81 -3.30 11.30
C MET A 41 -15.94 -2.82 12.23
N LEU A 42 -17.20 -3.11 11.86
CA LEU A 42 -18.36 -2.71 12.66
C LEU A 42 -18.31 -3.30 14.08
N LYS A 43 -17.88 -4.56 14.21
CA LYS A 43 -17.74 -5.24 15.49
C LYS A 43 -16.69 -4.55 16.38
N ALA A 44 -15.51 -4.25 15.86
CA ALA A 44 -14.46 -3.54 16.59
C ALA A 44 -14.89 -2.14 17.07
N PHE A 45 -15.59 -1.39 16.22
CA PHE A 45 -16.14 -0.07 16.60
C PHE A 45 -17.16 -0.20 17.75
N ALA A 46 -18.05 -1.20 17.68
CA ALA A 46 -19.06 -1.44 18.70
C ALA A 46 -18.44 -1.88 20.04
N ASP A 47 -17.46 -2.78 20.00
CA ASP A 47 -16.81 -3.34 21.20
C ASP A 47 -15.94 -2.30 21.91
N THR A 48 -15.35 -1.37 21.16
CA THR A 48 -14.58 -0.24 21.70
C THR A 48 -15.47 0.88 22.27
N GLN A 49 -16.80 0.78 22.07
CA GLN A 49 -17.77 1.79 22.52
C GLN A 49 -17.36 3.21 22.09
N MET A 50 -16.93 3.35 20.84
CA MET A 50 -16.59 4.65 20.28
C MET A 50 -17.83 5.54 20.24
N SER A 51 -17.65 6.81 20.60
CA SER A 51 -18.70 7.81 20.74
C SER A 51 -18.38 9.03 19.88
N SER A 52 -19.39 9.85 19.59
CA SER A 52 -19.18 11.05 18.78
C SER A 52 -18.17 12.03 19.38
N THR A 53 -17.97 12.03 20.70
CA THR A 53 -16.98 12.88 21.36
C THR A 53 -15.54 12.42 21.14
N ASP A 54 -15.33 11.13 20.84
CA ASP A 54 -14.01 10.58 20.50
C ASP A 54 -13.46 11.17 19.18
N MET A 55 -14.29 11.87 18.40
CA MET A 55 -13.90 12.50 17.13
C MET A 55 -13.56 14.00 17.23
N LEU A 56 -13.63 14.61 18.42
CA LEU A 56 -13.42 16.06 18.58
C LEU A 56 -11.95 16.47 18.58
N GLY A 57 -11.06 15.53 18.90
CA GLY A 57 -9.62 15.73 18.96
C GLY A 57 -9.12 16.57 20.13
N THR A 58 -7.79 16.71 20.20
CA THR A 58 -7.08 17.35 21.29
C THR A 58 -6.06 18.38 20.80
N THR A 59 -5.53 19.20 21.71
CA THR A 59 -4.48 20.22 21.45
C THR A 59 -3.32 20.09 22.44
N GLY A 60 -2.24 20.86 22.24
CA GLY A 60 -1.07 20.85 23.14
C GLY A 60 -0.38 19.48 23.18
N TYR A 61 -0.11 18.96 24.38
CA TYR A 61 0.53 17.65 24.53
C TYR A 61 -0.34 16.47 24.06
N GLY A 62 -1.67 16.62 24.04
CA GLY A 62 -2.59 15.54 23.69
C GLY A 62 -2.60 14.39 24.70
N LEU A 63 -2.36 14.67 25.99
CA LEU A 63 -2.45 13.66 27.03
C LEU A 63 -3.92 13.25 27.25
N TRP A 64 -4.12 11.97 27.62
CA TRP A 64 -5.44 11.39 27.90
C TRP A 64 -6.45 11.51 26.74
N ASP A 65 -5.94 11.52 25.50
CA ASP A 65 -6.77 11.51 24.30
C ASP A 65 -7.43 10.13 24.13
N THR A 66 -8.63 10.00 24.70
CA THR A 66 -9.44 8.79 24.61
C THR A 66 -9.85 8.46 23.18
N GLY A 67 -10.06 9.48 22.34
CA GLY A 67 -10.40 9.32 20.93
C GLY A 67 -9.25 8.69 20.14
N ARG A 68 -8.03 9.16 20.37
CA ARG A 68 -6.81 8.55 19.82
C ARG A 68 -6.62 7.11 20.29
N ALA A 69 -6.75 6.87 21.60
CA ALA A 69 -6.56 5.54 22.18
C ALA A 69 -7.57 4.51 21.64
N LYS A 70 -8.84 4.90 21.49
CA LYS A 70 -9.87 4.03 20.90
C LYS A 70 -9.63 3.75 19.42
N LEU A 71 -9.13 4.71 18.65
CA LEU A 71 -8.81 4.49 17.23
C LEU A 71 -7.71 3.42 17.10
N GLU A 72 -6.69 3.51 17.95
CA GLU A 72 -5.62 2.50 18.01
C GLU A 72 -6.15 1.13 18.41
N GLN A 73 -7.01 1.07 19.43
CA GLN A 73 -7.64 -0.19 19.85
C GLN A 73 -8.43 -0.83 18.71
N ILE A 74 -9.25 -0.05 18.00
CA ILE A 74 -10.02 -0.50 16.84
C ILE A 74 -9.09 -1.01 15.73
N PHE A 75 -8.01 -0.28 15.42
CA PHE A 75 -7.01 -0.72 14.44
C PHE A 75 -6.36 -2.05 14.86
N ALA A 76 -5.93 -2.18 16.12
CA ALA A 76 -5.31 -3.38 16.62
C ALA A 76 -6.25 -4.60 16.49
N GLU A 77 -7.51 -4.45 16.91
CA GLU A 77 -8.52 -5.51 16.80
C GLU A 77 -8.78 -5.93 15.35
N VAL A 78 -8.98 -4.96 14.45
CA VAL A 78 -9.29 -5.21 13.03
C VAL A 78 -8.13 -5.86 12.29
N MET A 79 -6.88 -5.48 12.63
CA MET A 79 -5.66 -6.00 12.02
C MET A 79 -5.16 -7.28 12.71
N GLY A 80 -5.83 -7.73 13.78
CA GLY A 80 -5.47 -8.93 14.54
C GLY A 80 -4.14 -8.82 15.29
N ALA A 81 -3.90 -7.66 15.90
CA ALA A 81 -2.70 -7.30 16.65
C ALA A 81 -3.01 -7.03 18.13
N GLU A 82 -1.97 -7.03 18.97
CA GLU A 82 -2.08 -6.72 20.40
C GLU A 82 -2.21 -5.21 20.67
N ASP A 83 -1.54 -4.40 19.86
CA ASP A 83 -1.56 -2.94 19.96
C ASP A 83 -1.36 -2.28 18.59
N ALA A 84 -1.66 -0.99 18.52
CA ALA A 84 -1.44 -0.15 17.34
C ALA A 84 -0.96 1.26 17.70
N LEU A 85 -0.23 1.87 16.78
CA LEU A 85 0.17 3.27 16.75
C LEU A 85 -0.35 3.91 15.46
N VAL A 86 -1.46 4.65 15.54
CA VAL A 86 -2.15 5.24 14.39
C VAL A 86 -2.16 6.76 14.53
N ARG A 87 -1.45 7.46 13.66
CA ARG A 87 -1.09 8.87 13.88
C ARG A 87 -1.10 9.69 12.59
N SER A 88 -1.65 10.89 12.66
CA SER A 88 -1.52 11.92 11.61
C SER A 88 -0.12 12.55 11.58
N GLN A 89 0.69 12.34 12.63
CA GLN A 89 2.08 12.79 12.70
C GLN A 89 3.02 12.02 11.75
N PHE A 90 2.59 10.87 11.23
CA PHE A 90 3.31 10.22 10.14
C PHE A 90 3.08 10.98 8.84
N GLN A 91 4.17 11.30 8.13
CA GLN A 91 4.11 12.14 6.93
C GLN A 91 3.86 11.33 5.66
N SER A 92 4.18 10.03 5.69
CA SER A 92 4.03 9.09 4.58
C SER A 92 4.24 7.67 5.10
N GLY A 93 3.92 6.65 4.28
CA GLY A 93 4.28 5.26 4.57
C GLY A 93 5.79 5.06 4.79
N THR A 94 6.64 5.76 4.02
CA THR A 94 8.10 5.71 4.21
C THR A 94 8.53 6.27 5.57
N HIS A 95 7.90 7.36 6.05
CA HIS A 95 8.16 7.87 7.40
C HIS A 95 7.73 6.83 8.46
N THR A 96 6.57 6.19 8.29
CA THR A 96 6.10 5.13 9.20
C THR A 96 7.05 3.93 9.24
N LEU A 97 7.51 3.45 8.08
CA LEU A 97 8.53 2.40 7.96
C LEU A 97 9.82 2.79 8.67
N ALA A 98 10.32 4.02 8.43
CA ALA A 98 11.53 4.52 9.07
C ALA A 98 11.38 4.53 10.60
N VAL A 99 10.29 5.10 11.12
CA VAL A 99 10.03 5.13 12.58
C VAL A 99 10.02 3.72 13.16
N ALA A 100 9.36 2.78 12.48
CA ALA A 100 9.29 1.42 12.96
C ALA A 100 10.67 0.75 12.98
N LEU A 101 11.42 0.81 11.87
CA LEU A 101 12.76 0.22 11.78
C LEU A 101 13.73 0.82 12.80
N PHE A 102 13.76 2.15 12.95
CA PHE A 102 14.58 2.82 13.97
C PHE A 102 14.12 2.52 15.41
N GLY A 103 12.83 2.28 15.62
CA GLY A 103 12.29 1.84 16.91
C GLY A 103 12.81 0.46 17.31
N LEU A 104 12.96 -0.44 16.34
CA LEU A 104 13.27 -1.86 16.55
C LEU A 104 14.78 -2.19 16.50
N LEU A 105 15.56 -1.46 15.71
CA LEU A 105 16.98 -1.75 15.46
C LEU A 105 17.90 -0.88 16.32
N ARG A 106 19.04 -1.43 16.73
CA ARG A 106 20.13 -0.76 17.45
C ARG A 106 21.46 -0.97 16.73
N ALA A 107 22.47 -0.18 17.11
CA ALA A 107 23.82 -0.34 16.59
C ALA A 107 24.32 -1.78 16.76
N GLY A 108 24.79 -2.39 15.68
CA GLY A 108 25.24 -3.78 15.64
C GLY A 108 24.18 -4.80 15.22
N ASP A 109 22.89 -4.48 15.30
CA ASP A 109 21.81 -5.32 14.80
C ASP A 109 21.84 -5.42 13.28
N THR A 110 21.26 -6.50 12.73
CA THR A 110 21.12 -6.68 11.28
C THR A 110 19.64 -6.67 10.88
N LEU A 111 19.31 -5.88 9.86
CA LEU A 111 18.06 -5.94 9.11
C LEU A 111 18.23 -6.92 7.94
N LEU A 112 17.42 -7.98 7.88
CA LEU A 112 17.36 -8.93 6.77
C LEU A 112 16.13 -8.65 5.91
N ALA A 113 16.32 -8.20 4.67
CA ALA A 113 15.24 -8.11 3.69
C ALA A 113 14.98 -9.49 3.05
N ALA A 114 13.92 -10.18 3.47
CA ALA A 114 13.63 -11.57 3.07
C ALA A 114 12.91 -11.69 1.71
N THR A 115 12.42 -10.58 1.16
CA THR A 115 11.69 -10.51 -0.11
C THR A 115 12.49 -9.79 -1.19
N GLY A 116 13.81 -9.92 -1.14
CA GLY A 116 14.73 -9.13 -1.95
C GLY A 116 14.89 -7.69 -1.48
N ARG A 117 15.64 -6.92 -2.27
CA ARG A 117 15.93 -5.52 -2.03
C ARG A 117 14.63 -4.70 -1.94
N PRO A 118 14.45 -3.84 -0.91
CA PRO A 118 13.23 -3.06 -0.74
C PRO A 118 13.10 -1.94 -1.77
N TYR A 119 11.91 -1.35 -1.84
CA TYR A 119 11.61 -0.23 -2.76
C TYR A 119 12.48 1.02 -2.52
N ASP A 120 12.63 1.82 -3.58
CA ASP A 120 13.70 2.82 -3.75
C ASP A 120 13.86 3.84 -2.61
N THR A 121 12.75 4.33 -2.01
CA THR A 121 12.86 5.34 -0.94
C THR A 121 13.33 4.73 0.38
N LEU A 122 13.06 3.43 0.62
CA LEU A 122 13.53 2.74 1.82
C LEU A 122 15.04 2.49 1.75
N GLU A 123 15.62 2.40 0.55
CA GLU A 123 17.08 2.29 0.39
C GLU A 123 17.82 3.48 1.02
N GLY A 124 17.27 4.69 0.87
CA GLY A 124 17.82 5.90 1.48
C GLY A 124 17.62 5.96 3.00
N VAL A 125 16.57 5.34 3.54
CA VAL A 125 16.37 5.19 5.00
C VAL A 125 17.41 4.21 5.57
N ILE A 126 17.69 3.14 4.84
CA ILE A 126 18.64 2.10 5.25
C ILE A 126 20.08 2.58 5.10
N GLY A 127 20.42 3.24 3.98
CA GLY A 127 21.78 3.65 3.64
C GLY A 127 22.43 2.82 2.53
N LEU A 128 21.64 2.15 1.68
CA LEU A 128 22.15 1.23 0.66
C LEU A 128 22.89 1.98 -0.46
N ASP A 129 24.00 1.41 -0.93
CA ASP A 129 24.83 1.96 -2.00
C ASP A 129 25.22 3.44 -1.82
N GLY A 130 25.27 3.91 -0.58
CA GLY A 130 25.56 5.30 -0.24
C GLY A 130 24.38 6.27 -0.38
N LYS A 131 23.19 5.81 -0.77
CA LYS A 131 21.96 6.62 -0.77
C LYS A 131 21.67 7.11 0.66
N GLY A 132 21.37 8.40 0.80
CA GLY A 132 21.11 9.02 2.11
C GLY A 132 22.32 9.09 3.06
N LYS A 133 23.52 8.68 2.64
CA LYS A 133 24.69 8.64 3.53
C LYS A 133 24.95 10.00 4.19
N GLY A 134 25.10 10.01 5.51
CA GLY A 134 25.33 11.22 6.29
C GLY A 134 24.05 11.99 6.66
N THR A 135 22.87 11.48 6.32
CA THR A 135 21.58 12.06 6.73
C THR A 135 20.96 11.35 7.94
N GLY A 136 21.68 10.42 8.59
CA GLY A 136 21.20 9.66 9.74
C GLY A 136 20.44 8.40 9.34
N THR A 137 20.95 7.67 8.36
CA THR A 137 20.42 6.37 7.90
C THR A 137 20.63 5.28 8.95
N LEU A 138 19.94 4.14 8.84
CA LEU A 138 20.17 3.00 9.74
C LEU A 138 21.66 2.59 9.76
N MET A 139 22.31 2.55 8.60
CA MET A 139 23.74 2.24 8.48
C MET A 139 24.64 3.32 9.09
N ASP A 140 24.28 4.61 9.04
CA ASP A 140 25.02 5.68 9.76
C ASP A 140 24.99 5.46 11.28
N TYR A 141 23.93 4.86 11.81
CA TYR A 141 23.79 4.48 13.22
C TYR A 141 24.38 3.09 13.54
N GLY A 142 25.08 2.46 12.60
CA GLY A 142 25.78 1.19 12.81
C GLY A 142 24.88 -0.05 12.72
N VAL A 143 23.66 0.07 12.18
CA VAL A 143 22.82 -1.07 11.83
C VAL A 143 23.37 -1.71 10.55
N LYS A 144 23.45 -3.03 10.52
CA LYS A 144 23.87 -3.82 9.36
C LYS A 144 22.66 -4.15 8.49
N TYR A 145 22.91 -4.34 7.21
CA TYR A 145 21.91 -4.77 6.25
C TYR A 145 22.35 -6.08 5.59
N ASP A 146 21.39 -6.99 5.41
CA ASP A 146 21.53 -8.17 4.58
C ASP A 146 20.21 -8.39 3.81
N GLU A 147 20.26 -9.14 2.72
CA GLU A 147 19.07 -9.42 1.91
C GLU A 147 19.09 -10.83 1.32
N ALA A 148 17.92 -11.44 1.18
CA ALA A 148 17.74 -12.66 0.41
C ALA A 148 17.02 -12.29 -0.90
N PRO A 149 17.74 -12.17 -2.03
CA PRO A 149 17.11 -11.94 -3.32
C PRO A 149 16.05 -13.01 -3.62
N LEU A 150 14.99 -12.61 -4.29
CA LEU A 150 14.01 -13.55 -4.82
C LEU A 150 14.66 -14.47 -5.86
N LYS A 151 14.11 -15.67 -6.01
CA LYS A 151 14.50 -16.58 -7.08
C LYS A 151 14.09 -16.02 -8.45
N ALA A 152 14.58 -16.63 -9.52
CA ALA A 152 14.28 -16.21 -10.89
C ALA A 152 12.78 -16.26 -11.24
N ASP A 153 12.00 -17.06 -10.50
CA ASP A 153 10.54 -17.15 -10.60
C ASP A 153 9.79 -16.20 -9.63
N PHE A 154 10.51 -15.24 -9.04
CA PHE A 154 10.03 -14.28 -8.04
C PHE A 154 9.53 -14.87 -6.71
N THR A 155 9.79 -16.15 -6.44
CA THR A 155 9.49 -16.75 -5.14
C THR A 155 10.57 -16.44 -4.10
N PRO A 156 10.23 -16.41 -2.79
CA PRO A 156 11.23 -16.23 -1.74
C PRO A 156 12.25 -17.37 -1.70
N ASP A 157 13.53 -17.04 -1.48
CA ASP A 157 14.57 -18.03 -1.27
C ASP A 157 14.62 -18.50 0.19
N TYR A 158 13.77 -19.48 0.52
CA TYR A 158 13.65 -20.02 1.88
C TYR A 158 14.97 -20.59 2.44
N ASP A 159 15.81 -21.20 1.61
CA ASP A 159 17.10 -21.75 2.06
C ASP A 159 18.06 -20.61 2.44
N LEU A 160 18.08 -19.54 1.64
CA LEU A 160 18.89 -18.37 1.92
C LEU A 160 18.37 -17.58 3.14
N ILE A 161 17.04 -17.46 3.29
CA ILE A 161 16.40 -16.87 4.47
C ILE A 161 16.81 -17.65 5.72
N ALA A 162 16.68 -18.99 5.73
CA ALA A 162 17.07 -19.83 6.86
C ALA A 162 18.56 -19.70 7.20
N LYS A 163 19.42 -19.56 6.18
CA LYS A 163 20.86 -19.36 6.38
C LYS A 163 21.20 -17.99 7.00
N LYS A 164 20.47 -16.93 6.64
CA LYS A 164 20.77 -15.54 7.05
C LYS A 164 20.06 -15.12 8.34
N ALA A 165 18.88 -15.66 8.62
CA ALA A 165 18.06 -15.33 9.79
C ALA A 165 18.78 -15.41 11.15
N PRO A 166 19.72 -16.37 11.42
CA PRO A 166 20.44 -16.42 12.69
C PRO A 166 21.25 -15.15 13.03
N GLY A 167 21.64 -14.36 12.01
CA GLY A 167 22.38 -13.12 12.20
C GLY A 167 21.53 -11.85 12.24
N ALA A 168 20.21 -11.98 12.12
CA ALA A 168 19.27 -10.87 11.94
C ALA A 168 18.39 -10.61 13.17
N LYS A 169 18.18 -9.32 13.48
CA LYS A 169 17.24 -8.87 14.51
C LYS A 169 15.83 -8.71 13.94
N VAL A 170 15.73 -8.18 12.73
CA VAL A 170 14.48 -7.94 12.02
C VAL A 170 14.53 -8.66 10.67
N CYS A 171 13.50 -9.45 10.39
CA CYS A 171 13.18 -10.01 9.07
C CYS A 171 12.13 -9.12 8.42
N HIS A 172 12.52 -8.33 7.43
CA HIS A 172 11.65 -7.45 6.67
C HIS A 172 11.06 -8.16 5.46
N ILE A 173 9.73 -8.08 5.33
CA ILE A 173 8.93 -8.63 4.25
C ILE A 173 8.16 -7.48 3.61
N GLN A 174 8.37 -7.25 2.32
CA GLN A 174 7.57 -6.32 1.53
C GLN A 174 6.44 -7.09 0.84
N ARG A 175 5.18 -6.88 1.27
CA ARG A 175 4.02 -7.57 0.70
C ARG A 175 3.79 -7.19 -0.76
N SER A 176 3.61 -5.89 -0.99
CA SER A 176 3.42 -5.34 -2.34
C SER A 176 4.69 -5.45 -3.18
N ARG A 177 4.51 -5.40 -4.51
CA ARG A 177 5.55 -5.67 -5.51
C ARG A 177 6.56 -4.54 -5.71
N GLY A 178 6.27 -3.33 -5.23
CA GLY A 178 7.04 -2.14 -5.63
C GLY A 178 7.04 -2.01 -7.15
N TYR A 179 8.23 -1.92 -7.77
CA TYR A 179 8.41 -1.84 -9.22
C TYR A 179 8.88 -3.17 -9.86
N LEU A 180 8.53 -4.30 -9.26
CA LEU A 180 8.79 -5.64 -9.80
C LEU A 180 7.56 -6.18 -10.54
N GLN A 181 7.80 -6.93 -11.62
CA GLN A 181 6.76 -7.63 -12.38
C GLN A 181 6.37 -8.98 -11.74
N ARG A 182 5.93 -8.93 -10.48
CA ARG A 182 5.37 -10.08 -9.75
C ARG A 182 4.05 -9.70 -9.09
N ASN A 183 3.22 -10.68 -8.77
CA ASN A 183 2.08 -10.44 -7.89
C ASN A 183 2.56 -10.09 -6.46
N ALA A 184 1.72 -9.42 -5.69
CA ALA A 184 1.94 -9.26 -4.26
C ALA A 184 1.90 -10.60 -3.54
N PHE A 185 2.71 -10.75 -2.49
CA PHE A 185 2.74 -11.99 -1.71
C PHE A 185 1.43 -12.17 -0.96
N ASP A 186 0.86 -13.37 -1.04
CA ASP A 186 -0.26 -13.79 -0.21
C ASP A 186 0.18 -14.04 1.24
N LEU A 187 -0.81 -14.17 2.12
CA LEU A 187 -0.59 -14.44 3.53
C LEU A 187 0.09 -15.79 3.79
N ASP A 188 -0.13 -16.79 2.93
CA ASP A 188 0.53 -18.11 3.05
C ASP A 188 2.03 -18.01 2.78
N THR A 189 2.43 -17.20 1.79
CA THR A 189 3.83 -16.90 1.50
C THR A 189 4.47 -16.12 2.64
N ILE A 190 3.78 -15.09 3.15
CA ILE A 190 4.24 -14.31 4.31
C ILE A 190 4.45 -15.24 5.52
N LYS A 191 3.46 -16.10 5.81
CA LYS A 191 3.54 -17.10 6.88
C LYS A 191 4.73 -18.02 6.70
N LYS A 192 4.95 -18.55 5.49
CA LYS A 192 6.07 -19.46 5.21
C LYS A 192 7.43 -18.78 5.39
N ILE A 193 7.57 -17.51 5.00
CA ILE A 193 8.78 -16.72 5.27
C ILE A 193 8.98 -16.58 6.79
N ALA A 194 7.92 -16.20 7.52
CA ALA A 194 7.96 -16.03 8.97
C ALA A 194 8.39 -17.33 9.69
N ASP A 195 7.74 -18.45 9.35
CA ASP A 195 8.05 -19.77 9.91
C ASP A 195 9.50 -20.19 9.61
N THR A 196 9.96 -19.95 8.38
CA THR A 196 11.34 -20.27 7.96
C THR A 196 12.37 -19.47 8.76
N ALA A 197 12.15 -18.15 8.89
CA ALA A 197 13.04 -17.28 9.64
C ALA A 197 13.06 -17.66 11.14
N ARG A 198 11.90 -17.92 11.74
CA ARG A 198 11.79 -18.32 13.15
C ARG A 198 12.38 -19.69 13.46
N ALA A 199 12.28 -20.64 12.53
CA ALA A 199 12.89 -21.96 12.70
C ALA A 199 14.42 -21.85 12.82
N ALA A 200 15.04 -20.89 12.13
CA ALA A 200 16.47 -20.61 12.21
C ALA A 200 16.86 -19.64 13.33
N ASN A 201 15.96 -18.73 13.71
CA ASN A 201 16.15 -17.75 14.78
C ASN A 201 14.83 -17.47 15.52
N PRO A 202 14.55 -18.12 16.66
CA PRO A 202 13.27 -17.96 17.38
C PRO A 202 12.96 -16.53 17.83
N GLU A 203 13.98 -15.70 18.04
CA GLU A 203 13.86 -14.33 18.56
C GLU A 203 13.80 -13.26 17.46
N ILE A 204 13.84 -13.65 16.19
CA ILE A 204 13.75 -12.70 15.07
C ILE A 204 12.39 -12.03 15.02
N ILE A 205 12.38 -10.71 14.80
CA ILE A 205 11.16 -9.93 14.64
C ILE A 205 10.71 -10.02 13.18
N ILE A 206 9.50 -10.53 12.94
CA ILE A 206 8.88 -10.57 11.62
C ILE A 206 8.17 -9.25 11.36
N PHE A 207 8.74 -8.45 10.46
CA PHE A 207 8.26 -7.13 10.07
C PHE A 207 7.66 -7.18 8.68
N VAL A 208 6.44 -6.68 8.51
CA VAL A 208 5.77 -6.62 7.20
C VAL A 208 5.45 -5.18 6.81
N ASP A 209 6.00 -4.72 5.69
CA ASP A 209 5.44 -3.57 4.97
C ASP A 209 4.15 -4.02 4.29
N ASN A 210 3.02 -3.58 4.85
CA ASN A 210 1.69 -4.02 4.46
C ASN A 210 1.00 -3.04 3.50
N CYS A 211 1.70 -1.99 3.06
CA CYS A 211 1.15 -1.01 2.12
C CYS A 211 0.47 -1.69 0.92
N TYR A 212 -0.73 -1.20 0.60
CA TYR A 212 -1.60 -1.67 -0.49
C TYR A 212 -2.29 -3.01 -0.25
N GLY A 213 -1.88 -3.78 0.76
CA GLY A 213 -2.41 -5.10 1.06
C GLY A 213 -3.59 -5.08 2.03
N GLU A 214 -3.85 -3.97 2.71
CA GLU A 214 -4.90 -3.87 3.72
C GLU A 214 -6.28 -4.15 3.12
N PHE A 215 -7.05 -5.03 3.76
CA PHE A 215 -8.43 -5.41 3.41
C PHE A 215 -8.61 -6.13 2.07
N THR A 216 -7.52 -6.52 1.42
CA THR A 216 -7.55 -7.32 0.17
C THR A 216 -7.93 -8.78 0.43
N GLN A 217 -7.73 -9.25 1.66
CA GLN A 217 -8.05 -10.59 2.13
C GLN A 217 -8.83 -10.48 3.46
N THR A 218 -9.37 -11.59 3.98
CA THR A 218 -10.14 -11.58 5.26
C THR A 218 -9.24 -11.47 6.50
N GLN A 219 -7.94 -11.72 6.33
CA GLN A 219 -6.92 -11.65 7.37
C GLN A 219 -5.80 -10.67 6.99
N GLU A 220 -5.01 -10.29 7.97
CA GLU A 220 -3.83 -9.42 7.83
C GLU A 220 -2.55 -10.12 8.30
N PRO A 221 -1.35 -9.61 7.99
CA PRO A 221 -0.09 -10.29 8.30
C PRO A 221 0.11 -10.66 9.78
N CYS A 222 -0.39 -9.85 10.72
CA CYS A 222 -0.29 -10.13 12.16
C CYS A 222 -1.04 -11.41 12.58
N GLN A 223 -2.07 -11.81 11.83
CA GLN A 223 -2.85 -13.03 12.10
C GLN A 223 -2.15 -14.30 11.60
N VAL A 224 -1.11 -14.17 10.77
CA VAL A 224 -0.43 -15.31 10.12
C VAL A 224 1.07 -15.40 10.44
N GLY A 225 1.58 -14.57 11.37
CA GLY A 225 2.92 -14.72 11.92
C GLY A 225 3.79 -13.47 11.96
N ALA A 226 3.31 -12.33 11.45
CA ALA A 226 4.02 -11.05 11.60
C ALA A 226 3.95 -10.55 13.04
N ASP A 227 5.09 -10.15 13.61
CA ASP A 227 5.13 -9.48 14.92
C ASP A 227 4.67 -8.02 14.80
N ILE A 228 4.91 -7.40 13.64
CA ILE A 228 4.57 -6.01 13.37
C ILE A 228 4.29 -5.81 11.87
N ALA A 229 3.28 -4.99 11.58
CA ALA A 229 2.93 -4.56 10.23
C ALA A 229 2.79 -3.04 10.19
N VAL A 230 3.17 -2.43 9.08
CA VAL A 230 3.15 -0.97 8.91
C VAL A 230 2.54 -0.57 7.58
N GLY A 231 1.96 0.64 7.54
CA GLY A 231 1.45 1.20 6.30
C GLY A 231 1.04 2.67 6.41
N SER A 232 0.43 3.19 5.35
CA SER A 232 0.06 4.60 5.20
C SER A 232 -1.45 4.79 5.22
N LEU A 233 -1.93 5.88 5.81
CA LEU A 233 -3.35 6.23 5.80
C LEU A 233 -3.80 6.92 4.50
N ILE A 234 -2.90 7.45 3.66
CA ILE A 234 -3.29 7.93 2.32
C ILE A 234 -3.34 6.79 1.27
N LYS A 235 -3.44 5.55 1.76
CA LYS A 235 -3.65 4.32 0.99
C LYS A 235 -4.96 3.65 1.46
N ASN A 236 -5.05 2.33 1.30
CA ASN A 236 -6.19 1.50 1.64
C ASN A 236 -6.87 1.87 2.98
N PRO A 237 -6.17 1.91 4.14
CA PRO A 237 -6.84 2.04 5.43
C PRO A 237 -7.39 3.44 5.72
N GLY A 238 -7.07 4.47 4.92
CA GLY A 238 -7.72 5.77 5.08
C GLY A 238 -8.96 5.96 4.22
N GLY A 239 -9.32 4.98 3.38
CA GLY A 239 -10.56 4.99 2.61
C GLY A 239 -10.73 6.22 1.70
N GLY A 240 -9.65 6.88 1.29
CA GLY A 240 -9.68 8.12 0.52
C GLY A 240 -10.18 9.36 1.30
N ILE A 241 -10.31 9.25 2.62
CA ILE A 241 -10.82 10.30 3.51
C ILE A 241 -9.72 10.80 4.45
N ALA A 242 -8.85 9.91 4.94
CA ALA A 242 -7.77 10.31 5.84
C ALA A 242 -6.84 11.32 5.13
N PRO A 243 -6.61 12.51 5.70
CA PRO A 243 -5.87 13.57 5.01
C PRO A 243 -4.36 13.32 4.97
N THR A 244 -3.85 12.53 5.92
CA THR A 244 -2.44 12.14 6.04
C THR A 244 -2.33 10.99 7.05
N GLY A 245 -1.11 10.58 7.36
CA GLY A 245 -0.82 9.67 8.47
C GLY A 245 -0.35 8.29 8.05
N GLY A 246 -0.20 7.45 9.06
CA GLY A 246 0.27 6.08 8.95
C GLY A 246 -0.10 5.28 10.19
N TYR A 247 0.16 3.98 10.10
CA TYR A 247 -0.11 3.05 11.18
C TYR A 247 1.04 2.06 11.36
N ILE A 248 1.24 1.66 12.61
CA ILE A 248 2.07 0.53 13.01
C ILE A 248 1.18 -0.34 13.89
N VAL A 249 0.97 -1.61 13.55
CA VAL A 249 0.19 -2.56 14.35
C VAL A 249 1.04 -3.79 14.66
N GLY A 250 0.85 -4.42 15.81
CA GLY A 250 1.58 -5.65 16.12
C GLY A 250 1.58 -5.98 17.61
N ARG A 251 2.64 -6.67 18.02
CA ARG A 251 2.93 -6.93 19.43
C ARG A 251 3.11 -5.64 20.22
N LYS A 252 2.58 -5.61 21.44
CA LYS A 252 2.54 -4.41 22.27
C LYS A 252 3.93 -3.85 22.58
N ASP A 253 4.88 -4.73 22.91
CA ASP A 253 6.25 -4.34 23.25
C ASP A 253 6.97 -3.68 22.07
N LEU A 254 6.71 -4.14 20.84
CA LEU A 254 7.32 -3.59 19.63
C LEU A 254 6.68 -2.27 19.20
N VAL A 255 5.35 -2.16 19.28
CA VAL A 255 4.62 -0.91 19.02
C VAL A 255 5.07 0.19 19.98
N GLU A 256 5.30 -0.14 21.26
CA GLU A 256 5.81 0.80 22.25
C GLU A 256 7.21 1.33 21.88
N LEU A 257 8.12 0.48 21.42
CA LEU A 257 9.43 0.89 20.92
C LEU A 257 9.32 1.85 19.73
N CYS A 258 8.38 1.60 18.82
CA CYS A 258 8.12 2.48 17.69
C CYS A 258 7.56 3.84 18.14
N ALA A 259 6.71 3.86 19.17
CA ALA A 259 6.18 5.09 19.73
C ALA A 259 7.26 5.96 20.39
N TYR A 260 8.24 5.36 21.06
CA TYR A 260 9.40 6.09 21.58
C TYR A 260 10.23 6.73 20.47
N ARG A 261 10.32 6.08 19.30
CA ARG A 261 11.01 6.63 18.13
C ARG A 261 10.21 7.76 17.46
N LEU A 262 8.88 7.63 17.36
CA LEU A 262 8.04 8.69 16.82
C LEU A 262 8.12 9.96 17.67
N ASN A 263 8.08 9.78 18.99
CA ASN A 263 8.04 10.86 19.97
C ASN A 263 9.40 10.99 20.68
N ALA A 264 9.48 10.59 21.95
CA ALA A 264 10.70 10.59 22.73
C ALA A 264 10.72 9.44 23.75
N PRO A 265 11.91 8.89 24.09
CA PRO A 265 12.06 7.90 25.16
C PRO A 265 11.42 8.37 26.47
N GLY A 266 10.67 7.49 27.13
CA GLY A 266 9.94 7.78 28.37
C GLY A 266 8.57 8.46 28.19
N LEU A 267 8.23 8.95 26.99
CA LEU A 267 6.91 9.51 26.68
C LEU A 267 6.06 8.55 25.84
N GLY A 268 6.65 7.96 24.79
CA GLY A 268 6.01 6.92 24.00
C GLY A 268 4.65 7.34 23.42
N LYS A 269 3.64 6.46 23.53
CA LYS A 269 2.30 6.63 22.92
C LYS A 269 1.45 7.74 23.53
N GLU A 270 1.76 8.18 24.75
CA GLU A 270 0.94 9.13 25.51
C GLU A 270 0.92 10.53 24.89
N LEU A 271 1.98 10.88 24.16
CA LEU A 271 2.16 12.19 23.54
C LEU A 271 1.64 12.24 22.09
N GLY A 272 1.06 13.39 21.73
CA GLY A 272 0.70 13.73 20.34
C GLY A 272 -0.77 14.09 20.22
N CYS A 273 -1.07 15.39 20.18
CA CYS A 273 -2.43 15.86 19.96
C CYS A 273 -2.91 15.53 18.54
N THR A 274 -4.21 15.25 18.38
CA THR A 274 -4.77 14.84 17.08
C THR A 274 -5.32 16.00 16.26
N LEU A 275 -5.52 17.17 16.87
CA LEU A 275 -6.16 18.33 16.25
C LEU A 275 -7.50 17.91 15.61
N GLU A 276 -7.85 18.45 14.46
CA GLU A 276 -9.11 18.19 13.73
C GLU A 276 -9.18 16.84 12.99
N THR A 277 -8.09 16.06 12.97
CA THR A 277 -8.00 14.83 12.15
C THR A 277 -8.83 13.61 12.59
N PRO A 278 -9.23 13.41 13.86
CA PRO A 278 -9.85 12.16 14.30
C PRO A 278 -11.07 11.72 13.51
N ARG A 279 -11.98 12.66 13.20
CA ARG A 279 -13.20 12.33 12.45
C ARG A 279 -12.88 11.66 11.13
N ASP A 280 -11.95 12.23 10.36
CA ASP A 280 -11.61 11.75 9.02
C ASP A 280 -10.81 10.46 9.08
N MET A 281 -9.97 10.27 10.12
CA MET A 281 -9.28 9.00 10.35
C MET A 281 -10.26 7.87 10.71
N TYR A 282 -11.21 8.11 11.61
CA TYR A 282 -12.25 7.14 11.97
C TYR A 282 -13.14 6.79 10.77
N LEU A 283 -13.62 7.82 10.06
CA LEU A 283 -14.50 7.65 8.91
C LEU A 283 -13.78 6.93 7.78
N GLY A 284 -12.55 7.33 7.48
CA GLY A 284 -11.70 6.70 6.47
C GLY A 284 -11.46 5.23 6.76
N PHE A 285 -11.10 4.89 8.00
CA PHE A 285 -10.90 3.50 8.39
C PHE A 285 -12.19 2.68 8.30
N TYR A 286 -13.32 3.24 8.74
CA TYR A 286 -14.61 2.56 8.68
C TYR A 286 -15.04 2.22 7.24
N TYR A 287 -14.74 3.11 6.26
CA TYR A 287 -15.06 2.91 4.84
C TYR A 287 -14.00 2.11 4.06
N ALA A 288 -12.82 1.90 4.62
CA ALA A 288 -11.68 1.30 3.93
C ALA A 288 -12.02 -0.04 3.25
N PRO A 289 -12.73 -1.02 3.87
CA PRO A 289 -13.06 -2.27 3.19
C PRO A 289 -13.87 -2.07 1.89
N GLY A 290 -14.85 -1.15 1.92
CA GLY A 290 -15.65 -0.80 0.75
C GLY A 290 -14.83 -0.17 -0.36
N VAL A 291 -13.97 0.78 -0.01
CA VAL A 291 -13.11 1.49 -0.98
C VAL A 291 -12.06 0.55 -1.58
N VAL A 292 -11.46 -0.34 -0.80
CA VAL A 292 -10.52 -1.35 -1.31
C VAL A 292 -11.22 -2.28 -2.30
N CYS A 293 -12.46 -2.70 -2.03
CA CYS A 293 -13.25 -3.49 -2.98
C CYS A 293 -13.43 -2.76 -4.32
N GLU A 294 -13.73 -1.47 -4.31
CA GLU A 294 -13.89 -0.67 -5.53
C GLU A 294 -12.57 -0.51 -6.30
N ALA A 295 -11.45 -0.35 -5.59
CA ALA A 295 -10.11 -0.29 -6.18
C ALA A 295 -9.71 -1.64 -6.82
N ILE A 296 -9.96 -2.78 -6.15
CA ILE A 296 -9.66 -4.09 -6.73
C ILE A 296 -10.59 -4.40 -7.93
N LYS A 297 -11.88 -4.04 -7.87
CA LYS A 297 -12.78 -4.16 -9.04
C LYS A 297 -12.26 -3.32 -10.22
N THR A 298 -11.70 -2.15 -9.95
CA THR A 298 -11.02 -1.31 -10.94
C THR A 298 -9.80 -2.04 -11.53
N ALA A 299 -8.94 -2.62 -10.69
CA ALA A 299 -7.78 -3.40 -11.12
C ALA A 299 -8.18 -4.60 -11.99
N ILE A 300 -9.12 -5.44 -11.52
CA ILE A 300 -9.66 -6.59 -12.27
C ILE A 300 -10.19 -6.15 -13.64
N TYR A 301 -10.96 -5.06 -13.70
CA TYR A 301 -11.49 -4.53 -14.96
C TYR A 301 -10.38 -4.07 -15.89
N ALA A 302 -9.41 -3.29 -15.41
CA ALA A 302 -8.28 -2.84 -16.20
C ALA A 302 -7.45 -4.00 -16.73
N GLN A 303 -7.16 -5.00 -15.89
CA GLN A 303 -6.44 -6.22 -16.27
C GLN A 303 -7.19 -6.99 -17.35
N CYS A 304 -8.51 -7.16 -17.22
CA CYS A 304 -9.32 -7.87 -18.22
C CYS A 304 -9.29 -7.13 -19.57
N MET A 305 -9.46 -5.81 -19.55
CA MET A 305 -9.37 -4.98 -20.74
C MET A 305 -7.99 -5.06 -21.41
N LEU A 306 -6.91 -5.04 -20.61
CA LEU A 306 -5.53 -5.18 -21.09
C LEU A 306 -5.28 -6.57 -21.70
N GLU A 307 -5.75 -7.66 -21.08
CA GLU A 307 -5.68 -9.01 -21.65
C GLU A 307 -6.44 -9.11 -22.97
N LEU A 308 -7.62 -8.50 -23.08
CA LEU A 308 -8.39 -8.46 -24.34
C LEU A 308 -7.66 -7.71 -25.47
N LEU A 309 -6.73 -6.82 -25.13
CA LEU A 309 -5.84 -6.11 -26.06
C LEU A 309 -4.52 -6.86 -26.33
N GLY A 310 -4.35 -8.08 -25.79
CA GLY A 310 -3.14 -8.87 -25.94
C GLY A 310 -1.96 -8.38 -25.09
N LYS A 311 -2.22 -7.58 -24.05
CA LYS A 311 -1.23 -7.21 -23.03
C LYS A 311 -1.20 -8.26 -21.92
N ASN A 312 -0.11 -8.29 -21.17
CA ASN A 312 0.11 -9.23 -20.08
C ASN A 312 0.17 -8.49 -18.74
N PRO A 313 -0.98 -8.08 -18.17
CA PRO A 313 -0.98 -7.45 -16.85
C PRO A 313 -0.65 -8.48 -15.77
N VAL A 314 -0.05 -7.99 -14.69
CA VAL A 314 0.22 -8.73 -13.46
C VAL A 314 -0.49 -8.02 -12.30
N PRO A 315 -1.25 -8.73 -11.46
CA PRO A 315 -1.78 -10.07 -11.71
C PRO A 315 -2.73 -10.08 -12.92
N ARG A 316 -3.13 -11.28 -13.35
CA ARG A 316 -4.25 -11.42 -14.28
C ARG A 316 -5.55 -11.06 -13.59
N TYR A 317 -6.58 -10.75 -14.38
CA TYR A 317 -7.90 -10.39 -13.83
C TYR A 317 -8.58 -11.53 -13.05
N CYS A 318 -8.12 -12.76 -13.26
CA CYS A 318 -8.63 -13.97 -12.62
C CYS A 318 -7.73 -14.55 -11.52
N ASP A 319 -6.55 -13.97 -11.30
CA ASP A 319 -5.67 -14.38 -10.19
C ASP A 319 -6.09 -13.68 -8.90
N ASP A 320 -5.57 -14.13 -7.77
CA ASP A 320 -5.81 -13.49 -6.47
C ASP A 320 -5.13 -12.11 -6.38
N HIS A 321 -5.85 -11.13 -5.84
CA HIS A 321 -5.37 -9.77 -5.62
C HIS A 321 -4.94 -9.58 -4.15
N ASN A 322 -3.63 -9.70 -3.90
CA ASN A 322 -3.06 -9.52 -2.56
C ASN A 322 -2.62 -8.07 -2.26
N ASP A 323 -2.75 -7.18 -3.25
CA ASP A 323 -2.65 -5.72 -3.15
C ASP A 323 -3.56 -5.07 -4.22
N ILE A 324 -3.69 -3.73 -4.20
CA ILE A 324 -4.49 -2.98 -5.19
C ILE A 324 -3.73 -2.62 -6.47
N VAL A 325 -2.48 -3.06 -6.63
CA VAL A 325 -1.59 -2.61 -7.70
C VAL A 325 -1.72 -3.52 -8.91
N THR A 326 -1.75 -2.92 -10.10
CA THR A 326 -1.61 -3.62 -11.38
C THR A 326 -0.37 -3.10 -12.07
N CYS A 327 0.42 -3.98 -12.69
CA CYS A 327 1.45 -3.54 -13.63
C CYS A 327 1.30 -4.23 -14.98
N PHE A 328 1.69 -3.54 -16.05
CA PHE A 328 1.69 -4.10 -17.40
C PHE A 328 2.67 -3.33 -18.30
N ASP A 329 3.17 -3.98 -19.33
CA ASP A 329 4.04 -3.34 -20.31
C ASP A 329 3.22 -2.64 -21.39
N ALA A 330 3.33 -1.31 -21.44
CA ALA A 330 2.64 -0.52 -22.45
C ALA A 330 3.22 -0.81 -23.86
N GLY A 331 4.52 -1.13 -23.92
CA GLY A 331 5.25 -1.52 -25.13
C GLY A 331 5.84 -0.33 -25.90
N THR A 332 5.31 0.88 -25.72
CA THR A 332 5.91 2.11 -26.27
C THR A 332 5.76 3.26 -25.28
N ALA A 333 6.67 4.24 -25.35
CA ALA A 333 6.57 5.49 -24.58
C ALA A 333 5.23 6.19 -24.85
N ASP A 334 4.81 6.26 -26.12
CA ASP A 334 3.56 6.88 -26.56
C ASP A 334 2.31 6.23 -25.95
N ALA A 335 2.34 4.90 -25.75
CA ALA A 335 1.26 4.17 -25.11
C ALA A 335 1.23 4.44 -23.59
N LEU A 336 2.39 4.45 -22.93
CA LEU A 336 2.50 4.77 -21.50
C LEU A 336 2.02 6.20 -21.21
N ILE A 337 2.55 7.18 -21.95
CA ILE A 337 2.13 8.59 -21.85
C ILE A 337 0.63 8.72 -22.13
N GLY A 338 0.14 8.10 -23.20
CA GLY A 338 -1.28 8.12 -23.55
C GLY A 338 -2.17 7.54 -22.46
N PHE A 339 -1.74 6.45 -21.82
CA PHE A 339 -2.45 5.83 -20.72
C PHE A 339 -2.53 6.77 -19.51
N CYS A 340 -1.40 7.31 -19.05
CA CYS A 340 -1.35 8.27 -17.93
C CYS A 340 -2.17 9.53 -18.22
N GLN A 341 -2.08 10.09 -19.43
CA GLN A 341 -2.88 11.24 -19.84
C GLN A 341 -4.38 10.94 -19.93
N GLY A 342 -4.77 9.68 -20.11
CA GLY A 342 -6.18 9.28 -20.09
C GLY A 342 -6.70 9.13 -18.67
N ILE A 343 -5.91 8.53 -17.76
CA ILE A 343 -6.24 8.49 -16.33
C ILE A 343 -6.39 9.90 -15.77
N GLN A 344 -5.40 10.78 -15.97
CA GLN A 344 -5.46 12.15 -15.46
C GLN A 344 -6.66 12.92 -16.02
N ALA A 345 -6.93 12.81 -17.33
CA ALA A 345 -8.07 13.52 -17.94
C ALA A 345 -9.44 13.05 -17.42
N ALA A 346 -9.50 11.86 -16.81
CA ALA A 346 -10.71 11.33 -16.19
C ALA A 346 -10.72 11.46 -14.66
N SER A 347 -9.68 12.06 -14.06
CA SER A 347 -9.62 12.34 -12.63
C SER A 347 -10.59 13.45 -12.23
N PRO A 348 -11.11 13.46 -10.99
CA PRO A 348 -12.00 14.51 -10.52
C PRO A 348 -11.27 15.84 -10.24
N VAL A 349 -9.97 15.78 -9.91
CA VAL A 349 -9.11 16.92 -9.60
C VAL A 349 -8.05 17.06 -10.68
N ASP A 350 -7.74 18.30 -11.08
CA ASP A 350 -6.70 18.63 -12.05
C ASP A 350 -6.79 17.87 -13.39
N SER A 351 -7.99 17.53 -13.85
CA SER A 351 -8.19 16.80 -15.12
C SER A 351 -7.73 17.56 -16.36
N TYR A 352 -7.58 18.88 -16.27
CA TYR A 352 -7.03 19.72 -17.33
C TYR A 352 -5.50 19.65 -17.41
N ALA A 353 -4.81 19.15 -16.39
CA ALA A 353 -3.35 19.15 -16.30
C ALA A 353 -2.79 17.84 -16.89
N ALA A 354 -2.67 17.76 -18.21
CA ALA A 354 -2.12 16.58 -18.88
C ALA A 354 -0.67 16.32 -18.41
N PRO A 355 -0.34 15.12 -17.92
CA PRO A 355 1.00 14.81 -17.45
C PRO A 355 1.98 14.69 -18.61
N GLU A 356 3.20 15.13 -18.33
CA GLU A 356 4.36 15.05 -19.21
C GLU A 356 5.49 14.31 -18.45
N PRO A 357 6.39 13.61 -19.14
CA PRO A 357 7.57 13.02 -18.51
C PRO A 357 8.38 14.08 -17.74
N SER A 358 8.70 13.78 -16.48
CA SER A 358 9.51 14.64 -15.62
C SER A 358 10.59 13.85 -14.88
N PRO A 359 11.73 14.49 -14.53
CA PRO A 359 12.69 13.90 -13.60
C PRO A 359 12.08 13.82 -12.20
N GLU A 360 12.03 12.62 -11.61
CA GLU A 360 11.51 12.41 -10.26
C GLU A 360 12.65 12.06 -9.28
N PRO A 361 12.71 12.68 -8.07
CA PRO A 361 13.72 12.36 -7.08
C PRO A 361 13.73 10.86 -6.74
N GLY A 362 14.85 10.19 -6.99
CA GLY A 362 15.04 8.77 -6.71
C GLY A 362 15.02 7.86 -7.95
N TYR A 363 14.53 8.35 -9.10
CA TYR A 363 14.53 7.62 -10.37
C TYR A 363 15.71 8.03 -11.26
N THR A 364 16.21 7.07 -12.03
CA THR A 364 17.28 7.29 -13.03
C THR A 364 16.75 7.85 -14.35
N ASP A 365 15.50 7.52 -14.67
CA ASP A 365 14.82 7.86 -15.92
C ASP A 365 13.66 8.82 -15.61
N GLU A 366 13.22 9.59 -16.62
CA GLU A 366 12.00 10.38 -16.48
C GLU A 366 10.81 9.46 -16.19
N VAL A 367 9.85 9.97 -15.42
CA VAL A 367 8.61 9.27 -15.05
C VAL A 367 7.45 10.10 -15.54
N VAL A 368 6.40 9.45 -16.03
CA VAL A 368 5.09 10.09 -16.26
C VAL A 368 4.12 9.59 -15.19
N MET A 369 3.35 10.50 -14.59
CA MET A 369 2.45 10.19 -13.48
C MET A 369 1.11 10.91 -13.63
N ALA A 370 0.02 10.18 -13.42
CA ALA A 370 -1.32 10.70 -13.23
C ALA A 370 -1.70 10.59 -11.74
N SER A 371 -2.05 11.71 -11.12
CA SER A 371 -2.35 11.81 -9.68
C SER A 371 -3.38 12.91 -9.39
N GLY A 372 -4.46 12.98 -10.17
CA GLY A 372 -5.58 13.91 -9.95
C GLY A 372 -6.47 13.52 -8.75
N SER A 373 -5.91 13.57 -7.55
CA SER A 373 -6.53 13.10 -6.30
C SER A 373 -6.98 14.23 -5.39
N PHE A 374 -8.02 13.99 -4.57
CA PHE A 374 -8.48 14.92 -3.54
C PHE A 374 -7.45 15.06 -2.42
N THR A 375 -6.81 13.96 -2.03
CA THR A 375 -5.67 13.98 -1.11
C THR A 375 -4.39 13.83 -1.94
N GLN A 376 -3.49 14.82 -1.88
CA GLN A 376 -2.28 14.83 -2.69
C GLN A 376 -1.44 13.56 -2.46
N GLY A 377 -1.13 12.83 -3.54
CA GLY A 377 -0.34 11.59 -3.50
C GLY A 377 -1.09 10.38 -2.93
N SER A 378 -2.40 10.49 -2.70
CA SER A 378 -3.25 9.37 -2.31
C SER A 378 -3.32 8.34 -3.43
N THR A 379 -2.93 7.11 -3.11
CA THR A 379 -2.82 6.00 -4.08
C THR A 379 -3.93 4.97 -3.91
N ILE A 380 -4.87 5.21 -2.99
CA ILE A 380 -6.19 4.56 -3.00
C ILE A 380 -7.15 5.27 -3.96
N GLU A 381 -6.85 6.51 -4.33
CA GLU A 381 -7.48 7.21 -5.45
C GLU A 381 -6.87 6.76 -6.78
N LEU A 382 -7.66 6.82 -7.86
CA LEU A 382 -7.23 6.33 -9.17
C LEU A 382 -6.00 7.11 -9.65
N SER A 383 -4.89 6.40 -9.80
CA SER A 383 -3.61 6.97 -10.19
C SER A 383 -2.80 5.93 -10.96
N CYS A 384 -1.86 6.40 -11.76
CA CYS A 384 -0.91 5.52 -12.43
C CYS A 384 0.39 6.25 -12.77
N ASP A 385 1.47 5.49 -12.86
CA ASP A 385 2.80 6.02 -13.13
C ASP A 385 3.66 4.99 -13.86
N GLY A 386 4.76 5.43 -14.46
CA GLY A 386 5.74 4.53 -15.06
C GLY A 386 6.98 5.25 -15.58
N PRO A 387 8.15 4.60 -15.51
CA PRO A 387 9.39 5.16 -16.04
C PRO A 387 9.42 5.10 -17.57
N LEU A 388 10.01 6.11 -18.20
CA LEU A 388 10.19 6.22 -19.66
C LEU A 388 11.38 5.39 -20.15
N ARG A 389 11.36 4.09 -19.83
CA ARG A 389 12.35 3.10 -20.27
C ARG A 389 11.67 1.82 -20.71
N GLU A 390 12.22 1.14 -21.70
CA GLU A 390 11.69 -0.15 -22.15
C GLU A 390 11.60 -1.16 -20.98
N PRO A 391 10.51 -1.94 -20.88
CA PRO A 391 9.39 -2.08 -21.83
C PRO A 391 8.22 -1.09 -21.62
N TYR A 392 8.46 0.03 -20.93
CA TYR A 392 7.48 1.07 -20.58
C TYR A 392 6.38 0.53 -19.68
N THR A 393 6.79 -0.10 -18.58
CA THR A 393 5.88 -0.67 -17.59
C THR A 393 5.09 0.44 -16.90
N CYS A 394 3.76 0.33 -16.95
CA CYS A 394 2.83 1.17 -16.22
C CYS A 394 2.40 0.46 -14.92
N TYR A 395 2.27 1.23 -13.85
CA TYR A 395 1.70 0.83 -12.57
C TYR A 395 0.39 1.59 -12.41
N LEU A 396 -0.72 0.88 -12.23
CA LEU A 396 -2.06 1.41 -12.04
C LEU A 396 -2.57 0.96 -10.67
N GLN A 397 -3.15 1.90 -9.92
CA GLN A 397 -3.67 1.65 -8.59
C GLN A 397 -4.88 2.53 -8.27
N GLY A 398 -5.62 2.08 -7.26
CA GLY A 398 -6.68 2.86 -6.64
C GLY A 398 -7.96 2.95 -7.48
N GLY A 399 -8.92 3.67 -6.92
CA GLY A 399 -10.26 3.84 -7.48
C GLY A 399 -11.31 3.84 -6.38
N LEU A 400 -11.68 5.03 -5.88
CA LEU A 400 -12.68 5.16 -4.80
C LEU A 400 -14.09 4.71 -5.22
N ASN A 401 -14.36 4.70 -6.52
CA ASN A 401 -15.65 4.38 -7.10
C ASN A 401 -15.46 3.71 -8.45
N PHE A 402 -15.89 2.45 -8.58
CA PHE A 402 -15.69 1.67 -9.78
C PHE A 402 -16.35 2.30 -11.02
N ALA A 403 -17.50 2.97 -10.89
CA ALA A 403 -18.16 3.58 -12.03
C ALA A 403 -17.32 4.74 -12.63
N ALA A 404 -16.74 5.58 -11.77
CA ALA A 404 -15.81 6.63 -12.19
C ALA A 404 -14.50 6.02 -12.73
N SER A 405 -13.94 5.04 -12.02
CA SER A 405 -12.69 4.41 -12.44
C SER A 405 -12.80 3.65 -13.76
N ARG A 406 -13.93 2.99 -14.04
CA ARG A 406 -14.23 2.36 -15.32
C ARG A 406 -14.16 3.37 -16.47
N ALA A 407 -14.73 4.56 -16.29
CA ALA A 407 -14.63 5.64 -17.27
C ALA A 407 -13.17 6.10 -17.47
N GLY A 408 -12.39 6.21 -16.39
CA GLY A 408 -10.97 6.55 -16.47
C GLY A 408 -10.14 5.51 -17.21
N VAL A 409 -10.30 4.23 -16.88
CA VAL A 409 -9.60 3.12 -17.55
C VAL A 409 -9.95 3.08 -19.05
N LEU A 410 -11.22 3.30 -19.42
CA LEU A 410 -11.62 3.36 -20.83
C LEU A 410 -10.93 4.50 -21.58
N LEU A 411 -10.85 5.69 -20.97
CA LEU A 411 -10.17 6.82 -21.58
C LEU A 411 -8.66 6.57 -21.72
N ALA A 412 -8.04 5.98 -20.71
CA ALA A 412 -6.64 5.57 -20.72
C ALA A 412 -6.34 4.58 -21.85
N ILE A 413 -7.15 3.54 -21.98
CA ILE A 413 -7.01 2.54 -23.06
C ILE A 413 -7.21 3.18 -24.43
N GLN A 414 -8.23 4.02 -24.60
CA GLN A 414 -8.48 4.71 -25.86
C GLN A 414 -7.29 5.58 -26.27
N LYS A 415 -6.77 6.40 -25.34
CA LYS A 415 -5.62 7.26 -25.62
C LYS A 415 -4.33 6.47 -25.85
N ALA A 416 -4.15 5.32 -25.21
CA ALA A 416 -2.97 4.49 -25.37
C ALA A 416 -2.96 3.71 -26.69
N TYR A 417 -4.09 3.11 -27.07
CA TYR A 417 -4.13 2.06 -28.10
C TYR A 417 -5.12 2.29 -29.25
N PHE A 418 -5.95 3.34 -29.18
CA PHE A 418 -6.94 3.67 -30.21
C PHE A 418 -6.82 5.14 -30.62
N LYS A 419 -5.61 5.59 -30.99
CA LYS A 419 -5.37 6.99 -31.40
C LYS A 419 -5.95 7.34 -32.77
N ASP A 420 -6.04 6.36 -33.67
CA ASP A 420 -6.47 6.53 -35.08
C ASP A 420 -7.98 6.55 -35.29
#